data_AF-A0A7S1M6I8-F1
#
_entry.id   AF-A0A7S1M6I8-F1
#
_cell.length_a   1.000
_cell.length_b   1.000
_cell.length_c   1.000
_cell.angle_alpha   90.00
_cell.angle_beta   90.00
_cell.angle_gamma   90.00
#
_symmetry.space_group_name_H-M   'P 1'
#
loop_
_entity.id
_entity.type
_entity.pdbx_description
1 polymer ?
#
loop_
_entity_poly.entity_id
_entity_poly.type
_entity_poly.pdbx_seq_one_letter_code
_entity_poly.pdbx_strand_id
1 'polypeptide(L)'
;MDRLLSLGSDGYSEYWRGKGGFPVSRSSISNASAPYGHEGALHRLQTVAARLIRREPVEIVVFGGSVTAGCMSNTSWPERVQELFSDLGYPVTVKNVARPATTSKFAVAHMSTFQP
;
A
#
# COMPACT_ATOMS: atom_id res chain seq x y z
N MET A 1 18.36 7.80 14.39
CA MET A 1 18.12 7.62 12.94
C MET A 1 17.64 6.20 12.75
N ASP A 2 16.38 6.01 12.35
CA ASP A 2 15.78 4.68 12.24
C ASP A 2 16.51 3.83 11.20
N ARG A 3 16.89 2.61 11.62
CA ARG A 3 17.61 1.58 10.85
C ARG A 3 16.89 1.19 9.54
N LEU A 4 15.61 1.55 9.42
CA LEU A 4 14.74 1.35 8.27
C LEU A 4 15.00 2.37 7.14
N LEU A 5 15.44 3.59 7.49
CA LEU A 5 15.76 4.66 6.54
C LEU A 5 17.20 4.57 6.03
N SER A 6 18.14 4.10 6.87
CA SER A 6 19.57 4.00 6.52
C SER A 6 19.89 2.99 5.42
N LEU A 7 18.94 2.13 5.02
CA LEU A 7 19.11 1.18 3.93
C LEU A 7 18.68 1.73 2.56
N GLY A 8 18.05 2.92 2.49
CA GLY A 8 17.50 3.45 1.24
C GLY A 8 17.69 4.94 0.99
N SER A 9 18.27 5.69 1.94
CA SER A 9 18.28 7.16 1.90
C SER A 9 19.40 7.80 1.08
N ASP A 10 20.55 7.15 0.95
CA ASP A 10 21.78 7.90 0.66
C ASP A 10 21.98 8.22 -0.83
N GLY A 11 21.16 7.66 -1.73
CA GLY A 11 21.25 7.92 -3.18
C GLY A 11 20.15 8.79 -3.79
N TYR A 12 19.04 9.04 -3.09
CA TYR A 12 17.81 9.54 -3.74
C TYR A 12 17.32 10.92 -3.29
N SER A 13 17.98 11.53 -2.30
CA SER A 13 17.61 12.86 -1.78
C SER A 13 17.78 13.99 -2.80
N GLU A 14 18.62 13.83 -3.83
CA GLU A 14 18.71 14.76 -4.96
C GLU A 14 17.54 14.64 -5.95
N TYR A 15 17.05 13.42 -6.20
CA TYR A 15 15.97 13.17 -7.16
C TYR A 15 14.64 13.84 -6.75
N TRP A 16 14.36 13.90 -5.44
CA TRP A 16 13.10 14.42 -4.90
C TRP A 16 13.03 15.95 -4.84
N ARG A 17 14.15 16.66 -5.00
CA ARG A 17 14.19 18.13 -4.87
C ARG A 17 13.47 18.87 -6.01
N GLY A 18 13.19 18.19 -7.13
CA GLY A 18 12.65 18.81 -8.35
C GLY A 18 11.19 18.49 -8.73
N LYS A 19 10.47 17.65 -7.97
CA LYS A 19 9.14 17.13 -8.37
C LYS A 19 8.07 17.51 -7.36
N GLY A 20 7.75 18.80 -7.29
CA GLY A 20 6.65 19.31 -6.48
C GLY A 20 5.28 18.83 -6.96
N GLY A 21 4.44 18.42 -6.00
CA GLY A 21 2.98 18.49 -6.09
C GLY A 21 2.24 17.40 -6.86
N PHE A 22 1.36 16.70 -6.15
CA PHE A 22 0.24 15.89 -6.68
C PHE A 22 -0.69 16.76 -7.59
N PRO A 23 -1.42 16.21 -8.59
CA PRO A 23 -2.02 14.87 -8.64
C PRO A 23 -1.38 13.86 -9.61
N VAL A 24 -1.67 12.56 -9.41
CA VAL A 24 -1.09 11.44 -10.17
C VAL A 24 -1.32 11.61 -11.68
N SER A 25 -0.26 12.02 -12.38
CA SER A 25 -0.28 12.25 -13.82
C SER A 25 -0.43 10.93 -14.60
N ARG A 26 -0.92 11.01 -15.86
CA ARG A 26 -0.90 9.85 -16.79
C ARG A 26 0.50 9.26 -16.97
N SER A 27 1.54 10.10 -16.86
CA SER A 27 2.94 9.64 -16.85
C SER A 27 3.28 8.82 -15.60
N SER A 28 2.73 9.16 -14.43
CA SER A 28 2.91 8.38 -13.19
C SER A 28 2.23 7.00 -13.27
N ILE A 29 1.11 6.90 -14.00
CA ILE A 29 0.45 5.62 -14.30
C ILE A 29 1.31 4.79 -15.27
N SER A 30 1.78 5.41 -16.35
CA SER A 30 2.66 4.75 -17.35
C SER A 30 3.94 4.19 -16.73
N ASN A 31 4.60 4.96 -15.86
CA ASN A 31 5.83 4.57 -15.17
C ASN A 31 5.61 3.46 -14.13
N ALA A 32 4.37 3.27 -13.68
CA ALA A 32 4.03 2.16 -12.79
C ALA A 32 3.65 0.89 -13.54
N SER A 33 3.13 1.02 -14.76
CA SER A 33 2.76 -0.11 -15.62
C SER A 33 3.94 -0.71 -16.40
N ALA A 34 5.06 0.00 -16.51
CA ALA A 34 6.30 -0.50 -17.11
C ALA A 34 7.50 -0.21 -16.18
N PRO A 35 7.75 -1.06 -15.17
CA PRO A 35 8.84 -0.87 -14.25
C PRO A 35 10.12 -1.43 -14.85
N TYR A 36 11.20 -0.67 -14.81
CA TYR A 36 12.53 -1.25 -14.79
C TYR A 36 12.67 -2.04 -13.47
N GLY A 37 12.18 -3.29 -13.43
CA GLY A 37 12.35 -4.22 -12.30
C GLY A 37 12.03 -3.66 -10.91
N HIS A 38 10.76 -3.67 -10.50
CA HIS A 38 10.31 -3.40 -9.12
C HIS A 38 10.53 -1.97 -8.55
N GLU A 39 11.31 -1.10 -9.19
CA GLU A 39 11.65 0.24 -8.68
C GLU A 39 10.42 1.15 -8.43
N GLY A 40 9.43 1.12 -9.33
CA GLY A 40 8.21 1.91 -9.18
C GLY A 40 7.31 1.46 -8.02
N ALA A 41 7.33 0.18 -7.68
CA ALA A 41 6.62 -0.36 -6.53
C ALA A 41 7.33 0.04 -5.22
N LEU A 42 8.67 -0.04 -5.19
CA LEU A 42 9.47 0.39 -4.04
C LEU A 42 9.25 1.87 -3.71
N HIS A 43 9.25 2.74 -4.72
CA HIS A 43 9.03 4.16 -4.50
C HIS A 43 7.66 4.45 -3.85
N ARG A 44 6.60 3.75 -4.28
CA ARG A 44 5.26 3.89 -3.68
C ARG A 44 5.25 3.45 -2.23
N LEU A 45 5.91 2.33 -1.91
CA LEU A 45 6.06 1.86 -0.54
C LEU A 45 6.82 2.86 0.34
N GLN A 46 7.94 3.40 -0.15
CA GLN A 46 8.70 4.43 0.55
C GLN A 46 7.88 5.70 0.79
N THR A 47 7.05 6.10 -0.18
CA THR A 47 6.15 7.25 -0.04
C THR A 47 5.13 7.01 1.07
N VAL A 48 4.49 5.83 1.08
CA VAL A 48 3.56 5.47 2.17
C VAL A 48 4.28 5.40 3.51
N ALA A 49 5.49 4.81 3.56
CA ALA A 49 6.29 4.76 4.77
C ALA A 49 6.64 6.17 5.30
N ALA A 50 7.00 7.10 4.43
CA ALA A 50 7.26 8.49 4.81
C ALA A 50 6.01 9.17 5.40
N ARG A 51 4.82 8.88 4.86
CA ARG A 51 3.53 9.36 5.41
C ARG A 51 3.25 8.78 6.80
N LEU A 52 3.53 7.48 7.01
CA LEU A 52 3.41 6.84 8.32
C LEU A 52 4.35 7.46 9.35
N ILE A 53 5.61 7.73 8.98
CA ILE A 53 6.58 8.40 9.86
C ILE A 53 6.08 9.79 10.28
N ARG A 54 5.41 10.51 9.37
CA ARG A 54 4.77 11.80 9.65
C ARG A 54 3.44 11.70 10.39
N ARG A 55 3.01 10.49 10.75
CA ARG A 55 1.70 10.19 11.35
C ARG A 55 0.51 10.71 10.52
N GLU A 56 0.65 10.70 9.20
CA GLU A 56 -0.48 10.96 8.32
C GLU A 56 -1.38 9.72 8.24
N PRO A 57 -2.72 9.88 8.21
CA PRO A 57 -3.63 8.76 8.03
C PRO A 57 -3.38 8.00 6.71
N VAL A 58 -3.30 6.67 6.81
CA VAL A 58 -3.11 5.76 5.68
C VAL A 58 -4.21 4.70 5.68
N GLU A 59 -4.89 4.56 4.54
CA GLU A 59 -5.81 3.46 4.30
C GLU A 59 -5.11 2.37 3.47
N ILE A 60 -5.18 1.12 3.94
CA ILE A 60 -4.70 -0.07 3.24
C ILE A 60 -5.92 -0.87 2.81
N VAL A 61 -6.14 -1.00 1.50
CA VAL A 61 -7.22 -1.84 0.96
C VAL A 61 -6.65 -3.19 0.52
N VAL A 62 -7.24 -4.28 1.02
CA VAL A 62 -6.74 -5.63 0.77
C VAL A 62 -7.74 -6.42 -0.07
N PHE A 63 -7.26 -6.93 -1.21
CA PHE A 63 -8.02 -7.80 -2.12
C PHE A 63 -7.50 -9.24 -2.02
N GLY A 64 -8.40 -10.21 -2.15
CA GLY A 64 -7.99 -11.62 -2.19
C GLY A 64 -9.16 -12.60 -2.12
N GLY A 65 -8.80 -13.88 -2.08
CA GLY A 65 -9.73 -14.99 -1.93
C GLY A 65 -10.04 -15.33 -0.47
N SER A 66 -10.44 -16.58 -0.23
CA SER A 66 -10.86 -17.10 1.09
C SER A 66 -9.79 -16.94 2.18
N VAL A 67 -8.51 -17.13 1.85
CA VAL A 67 -7.40 -16.96 2.80
C VAL A 67 -7.31 -15.52 3.32
N THR A 68 -7.40 -14.54 2.41
CA THR A 68 -7.36 -13.12 2.78
C THR A 68 -8.62 -12.69 3.54
N ALA A 69 -9.77 -13.27 3.19
CA ALA A 69 -11.01 -13.07 3.93
C ALA A 69 -10.97 -13.69 5.35
N GLY A 70 -9.96 -14.50 5.67
CA GLY A 70 -9.82 -15.14 6.98
C GLY A 70 -10.64 -16.41 7.14
N CYS A 71 -11.04 -17.09 6.07
CA CYS A 71 -11.74 -18.37 6.18
C CYS A 71 -10.91 -19.36 7.02
N MET A 72 -11.55 -20.02 7.99
CA MET A 72 -10.91 -20.94 8.95
C MET A 72 -9.97 -20.27 9.97
N SER A 73 -10.01 -18.94 10.12
CA SER A 73 -9.30 -18.21 11.16
C SER A 73 -10.28 -17.39 12.00
N ASN A 74 -10.00 -17.25 13.30
CA ASN A 74 -10.75 -16.36 14.18
C ASN A 74 -10.49 -14.88 13.88
N THR A 75 -9.30 -14.58 13.34
CA THR A 75 -8.86 -13.23 12.99
C THR A 75 -8.14 -13.29 11.66
N SER A 76 -8.58 -12.50 10.69
CA SER A 76 -7.96 -12.41 9.37
C SER A 76 -6.58 -11.73 9.47
N TRP A 77 -5.66 -12.06 8.57
CA TRP A 77 -4.35 -11.38 8.59
C TRP A 77 -4.45 -9.86 8.36
N PRO A 78 -5.40 -9.31 7.56
CA PRO A 78 -5.56 -7.86 7.44
C PRO A 78 -5.95 -7.20 8.76
N GLU A 79 -6.79 -7.84 9.57
CA GLU A 79 -7.14 -7.36 10.92
C GLU A 79 -5.90 -7.33 11.82
N ARG A 80 -5.08 -8.39 11.80
CA ARG A 80 -3.81 -8.42 12.56
C ARG A 80 -2.83 -7.32 12.13
N VAL A 81 -2.85 -6.94 10.85
CA VAL A 81 -2.05 -5.82 10.34
C VAL A 81 -2.56 -4.49 10.90
N GLN A 82 -3.88 -4.30 10.98
CA GLN A 82 -4.46 -3.12 11.62
C GLN A 82 -4.09 -3.04 13.11
N GLU A 83 -4.21 -4.16 13.83
CA GLU A 83 -3.82 -4.28 15.24
C GLU A 83 -2.34 -3.90 15.42
N LEU A 84 -1.44 -4.46 14.61
CA LEU A 84 -0.01 -4.15 14.66
C LEU A 84 0.27 -2.65 14.48
N PHE A 85 -0.33 -1.99 13.49
CA PHE A 85 -0.10 -0.56 13.28
C PHE A 85 -0.73 0.30 14.37
N SER A 86 -1.88 -0.11 14.92
CA SER A 86 -2.50 0.54 16.08
C SER A 86 -1.61 0.46 17.31
N ASP A 87 -1.04 -0.72 17.61
CA ASP A 87 -0.12 -0.93 18.74
C ASP A 87 1.16 -0.09 18.63
N LEU A 88 1.63 0.13 17.40
CA LEU A 88 2.76 1.02 17.09
C LEU A 88 2.39 2.51 17.08
N GLY A 89 1.11 2.85 17.26
CA GLY A 89 0.62 4.23 17.29
C GLY A 89 0.56 4.91 15.92
N TYR A 90 0.50 4.14 14.83
CA TYR A 90 0.33 4.68 13.48
C TYR A 90 -1.17 4.74 13.09
N PRO A 91 -1.63 5.84 12.47
CA PRO A 91 -3.03 6.00 12.07
C PRO A 91 -3.32 5.24 10.77
N VAL A 92 -3.32 3.90 10.84
CA VAL A 92 -3.59 3.00 9.71
C VAL A 92 -4.96 2.37 9.84
N THR A 93 -5.77 2.45 8.77
CA THR A 93 -7.01 1.71 8.64
C THR A 93 -6.83 0.63 7.58
N VAL A 94 -7.26 -0.60 7.87
CA VAL A 94 -7.19 -1.71 6.91
C VAL A 94 -8.59 -2.12 6.47
N LYS A 95 -8.90 -1.95 5.19
CA LYS A 95 -10.18 -2.36 4.58
C LYS A 95 -10.01 -3.69 3.87
N ASN A 96 -10.48 -4.77 4.49
CA ASN A 96 -10.49 -6.11 3.88
C ASN A 96 -11.71 -6.26 2.94
N VAL A 97 -11.47 -6.20 1.64
CA VAL A 97 -12.51 -6.37 0.60
C VAL A 97 -12.43 -7.74 -0.07
N ALA A 98 -11.75 -8.70 0.56
CA ALA A 98 -11.61 -10.06 0.04
C ALA A 98 -12.97 -10.76 -0.12
N ARG A 99 -13.02 -11.66 -1.10
CA ARG A 99 -14.22 -12.45 -1.44
C ARG A 99 -13.82 -13.93 -1.60
N PRO A 100 -14.31 -14.84 -0.75
CA PRO A 100 -14.06 -16.27 -0.89
C PRO A 100 -14.49 -16.81 -2.24
N ALA A 101 -13.83 -17.88 -2.70
CA ALA A 101 -14.11 -18.54 -3.99
C ALA A 101 -14.05 -17.60 -5.22
N THR A 102 -13.26 -16.53 -5.14
CA THR A 102 -13.03 -15.62 -6.27
C THR A 102 -11.58 -15.65 -6.76
N THR A 103 -11.37 -15.23 -8.01
CA THR A 103 -10.05 -15.06 -8.62
C THR A 103 -9.78 -13.59 -8.89
N SER A 104 -8.57 -13.25 -9.34
CA SER A 104 -8.22 -11.88 -9.75
C SER A 104 -9.16 -11.31 -10.82
N LYS A 105 -9.73 -12.16 -11.69
CA LYS A 105 -10.72 -11.76 -12.70
C LYS A 105 -11.97 -11.16 -12.07
N PHE A 106 -12.40 -11.68 -10.92
CA PHE A 106 -13.56 -11.16 -10.20
C PHE A 106 -13.31 -9.72 -9.74
N ALA A 107 -12.11 -9.44 -9.20
CA ALA A 107 -11.75 -8.11 -8.72
C ALA A 107 -11.78 -7.06 -9.85
N VAL A 108 -11.22 -7.41 -11.03
CA VAL A 108 -11.25 -6.53 -12.21
C VAL A 108 -12.69 -6.31 -12.70
N ALA A 109 -13.49 -7.37 -12.77
CA ALA A 109 -14.87 -7.30 -13.26
C ALA A 109 -15.80 -6.46 -12.36
N HIS A 110 -15.49 -6.35 -11.07
CA HIS A 110 -16.32 -5.65 -10.08
C HIS A 110 -15.64 -4.41 -9.51
N MET A 111 -14.70 -3.81 -10.25
CA MET A 111 -13.88 -2.69 -9.74
C MET A 111 -14.71 -1.49 -9.25
N SER A 112 -15.87 -1.24 -9.85
CA SER A 112 -16.83 -0.20 -9.42
C SER A 112 -17.40 -0.44 -8.02
N THR A 113 -17.50 -1.69 -7.57
CA THR A 113 -18.01 -2.04 -6.23
C THR A 113 -17.01 -1.77 -5.11
N PHE A 114 -15.76 -1.47 -5.47
CA PHE A 114 -14.67 -1.20 -4.53
C PHE A 114 -14.25 0.29 -4.49
N GLN A 115 -14.93 1.17 -5.24
CA GLN A 115 -14.68 2.61 -5.18
C GLN A 115 -15.22 3.19 -3.85
N PRO A 116 -14.47 4.09 -3.19
CA PRO A 116 -14.92 4.79 -1.99
C PRO A 116 -16.08 5.75 -2.27
#